data_AF-A0A292Q6Y1-F1
#
_entry.id   AF-A0A292Q6Y1-F1
#
_cell.length_a   1.000
_cell.length_b   1.000
_cell.length_c   1.000
_cell.angle_alpha   90.00
_cell.angle_beta   90.00
_cell.angle_gamma   90.00
#
_symmetry.space_group_name_H-M   'P 1'
#
loop_
_entity.id
_entity.type
_entity.pdbx_description
1 polymer ?
#
loop_
_entity_poly.entity_id
_entity_poly.type
_entity_poly.pdbx_seq_one_letter_code
_entity_poly.pdbx_strand_id
1 'polypeptide(L)'
;MPELNNAAEKGKPLRRKSQMLDEFVTGELSTAPIAEPSVGSTIIDSHRVVKSARDRCEERKRQEYVGNNFVRLLDVGKKKARERKCRGGRETSGRGREDRSSPTGNTERLMKRVDRVEREVVGEELEQER
;
A
#
# COMPACT_ATOMS: atom_id res chain seq x y z
N MET A 1 23.51 20.10 17.47
CA MET A 1 23.33 19.07 16.43
C MET A 1 22.72 17.85 17.10
N PRO A 2 21.54 17.35 16.70
CA PRO A 2 21.04 16.08 17.22
C PRO A 2 21.59 14.91 16.37
N GLU A 3 22.10 13.89 17.05
CA GLU A 3 22.79 12.75 16.44
C GLU A 3 21.80 11.69 15.94
N LEU A 4 22.02 11.15 14.74
CA LEU A 4 21.17 10.12 14.12
C LEU A 4 21.62 8.71 14.53
N ASN A 5 21.32 8.32 15.76
CA ASN A 5 21.42 6.92 16.19
C ASN A 5 20.08 6.20 15.91
N ASN A 6 19.88 5.66 14.72
CA ASN A 6 18.74 4.77 14.41
C ASN A 6 19.11 3.68 13.38
N ALA A 7 20.25 3.01 13.57
CA ALA A 7 20.69 1.92 12.68
C ALA A 7 20.26 0.50 13.15
N ALA A 8 19.68 0.35 14.35
CA ALA A 8 19.56 -0.96 15.01
C ALA A 8 18.14 -1.58 15.07
N GLU A 9 17.08 -0.94 14.54
CA GLU A 9 15.75 -1.55 14.43
C GLU A 9 15.35 -1.83 12.98
N LYS A 10 16.14 -2.62 12.26
CA LYS A 10 15.62 -3.30 11.06
C LYS A 10 14.78 -4.49 11.51
N GLY A 11 13.63 -4.17 12.12
CA GLY A 11 12.58 -5.11 12.43
C GLY A 11 12.21 -5.93 11.19
N LYS A 12 11.87 -7.20 11.43
CA LYS A 12 11.44 -8.21 10.45
C LYS A 12 10.67 -7.57 9.29
N PRO A 13 10.94 -7.93 8.01
CA PRO A 13 10.31 -7.28 6.87
C PRO A 13 8.79 -7.30 7.06
N LEU A 14 8.18 -6.12 7.16
CA LEU A 14 6.75 -5.96 7.38
C LEU A 14 6.04 -6.74 6.27
N ARG A 15 5.46 -7.90 6.62
CA ARG A 15 4.88 -8.82 5.63
C ARG A 15 3.84 -8.04 4.84
N ARG A 16 3.93 -8.10 3.51
CA ARG A 16 3.03 -7.36 2.60
C ARG A 16 1.58 -7.59 3.04
N LYS A 17 0.89 -6.50 3.39
CA LYS A 17 -0.53 -6.52 3.74
C LYS A 17 -1.34 -6.94 2.51
N SER A 18 -2.34 -7.80 2.71
CA SER A 18 -3.30 -8.17 1.68
C SER A 18 -4.18 -6.96 1.40
N GLN A 19 -4.25 -6.56 0.13
CA GLN A 19 -5.02 -5.39 -0.29
C GLN A 19 -6.50 -5.54 0.01
N MET A 20 -7.08 -6.72 -0.25
CA MET A 20 -8.50 -6.99 -0.06
C MET A 20 -8.94 -6.86 1.40
N LEU A 21 -8.11 -7.28 2.36
CA LEU A 21 -8.42 -7.08 3.78
C LEU A 21 -8.38 -5.60 4.16
N ASP A 22 -7.44 -4.83 3.61
CA ASP A 22 -7.33 -3.40 3.90
C ASP A 22 -8.54 -2.65 3.34
N GLU A 23 -8.97 -3.00 2.13
CA GLU A 23 -10.18 -2.47 1.50
C GLU A 23 -11.44 -2.84 2.29
N PHE A 24 -11.58 -4.09 2.75
CA PHE A 24 -12.71 -4.53 3.58
C PHE A 24 -12.76 -3.85 4.95
N VAL A 25 -11.62 -3.78 5.64
CA VAL A 25 -11.53 -3.12 6.95
C VAL A 25 -11.89 -1.64 6.82
N THR A 26 -11.38 -0.95 5.80
CA THR A 26 -11.65 0.48 5.63
C THR A 26 -13.07 0.75 5.13
N GLY A 27 -13.57 -0.04 4.18
CA GLY A 27 -14.86 0.20 3.54
C GLY A 27 -16.07 -0.27 4.34
N GLU A 28 -15.97 -1.41 5.03
CA GLU A 28 -17.12 -2.07 5.65
C GLU A 28 -17.04 -2.13 7.18
N LEU A 29 -15.87 -2.48 7.75
CA LEU A 29 -15.74 -2.64 9.21
C LEU A 29 -15.49 -1.31 9.95
N SER A 30 -14.81 -0.38 9.30
CA SER A 30 -14.44 0.90 9.92
C SER A 30 -15.60 1.87 9.89
N THR A 31 -15.96 2.41 11.05
CA THR A 31 -16.94 3.50 11.19
C THR A 31 -16.35 4.88 10.88
N ALA A 32 -15.04 4.98 10.67
CA ALA A 32 -14.37 6.25 10.39
C ALA A 32 -14.60 6.71 8.93
N PRO A 33 -14.90 7.99 8.69
CA PRO A 33 -15.07 8.53 7.34
C PRO A 33 -13.74 8.55 6.59
N ILE A 34 -13.79 8.21 5.30
CA ILE A 34 -12.61 8.19 4.43
C ILE A 34 -12.56 9.47 3.60
N ALA A 35 -11.39 10.10 3.53
CA ALA A 35 -11.17 11.27 2.69
C ALA A 35 -11.09 10.88 1.20
N GLU A 36 -12.18 11.09 0.47
CA GLU A 36 -12.21 10.92 -0.96
C GLU A 36 -11.54 12.10 -1.69
N PRO A 37 -10.76 11.85 -2.76
CA PRO A 37 -10.16 12.92 -3.54
C PRO A 37 -11.19 13.59 -4.43
N SER A 38 -10.98 14.87 -4.75
CA SER A 38 -11.75 15.57 -5.77
C SER A 38 -11.74 14.83 -7.11
N VAL A 39 -12.89 14.79 -7.80
CA VAL A 39 -13.11 14.01 -9.04
C VAL A 39 -12.06 14.33 -10.12
N GLY A 40 -11.72 15.60 -10.30
CA GLY A 40 -10.76 16.06 -11.31
C GLY A 40 -9.28 15.78 -10.96
N SER A 41 -8.94 15.66 -9.68
CA SER A 41 -7.55 15.56 -9.22
C SER A 41 -6.87 14.22 -9.52
N THR A 42 -7.65 13.17 -9.81
CA THR A 42 -7.13 11.82 -10.05
C THR A 42 -6.84 11.54 -11.51
N ILE A 43 -7.27 12.40 -12.42
CA ILE A 43 -7.13 12.19 -13.85
C ILE A 43 -5.75 12.70 -14.30
N ILE A 44 -5.05 11.91 -15.11
CA ILE A 44 -3.75 12.22 -15.69
C ILE A 44 -3.84 12.12 -17.22
N ASP A 45 -2.97 12.86 -17.92
CA ASP A 45 -2.79 12.78 -19.38
C ASP A 45 -4.10 12.92 -20.15
N SER A 46 -4.88 13.97 -19.84
CA SER A 46 -6.15 14.26 -20.52
C SER A 46 -7.10 13.06 -20.58
N HIS A 47 -7.43 12.48 -19.43
CA HIS A 47 -8.34 11.33 -19.27
C HIS A 47 -7.81 9.97 -19.73
N ARG A 48 -6.59 9.89 -20.26
CA ARG A 48 -6.01 8.61 -20.70
C ARG A 48 -5.67 7.69 -19.54
N VAL A 49 -5.37 8.27 -18.37
CA VAL A 49 -4.92 7.52 -17.20
C VAL A 49 -5.62 8.06 -15.95
N VAL A 50 -6.04 7.17 -15.06
CA VAL A 50 -6.59 7.51 -13.75
C VAL A 50 -5.66 6.99 -12.65
N LYS A 51 -5.40 7.80 -11.61
CA LYS A 51 -4.57 7.43 -10.47
C LYS A 51 -5.26 6.39 -9.59
N SER A 52 -4.59 5.28 -9.34
CA SER A 52 -4.99 4.30 -8.31
C SER A 52 -4.82 4.87 -6.89
N ALA A 53 -5.42 4.23 -5.88
CA ALA A 53 -5.18 4.59 -4.47
C ALA A 53 -3.70 4.51 -4.07
N ARG A 54 -2.98 3.50 -4.56
CA ARG A 54 -1.55 3.32 -4.31
C ARG A 54 -0.70 4.42 -4.93
N ASP A 55 -0.99 4.79 -6.17
CA ASP A 55 -0.27 5.87 -6.86
C ASP A 55 -0.47 7.22 -6.14
N ARG A 56 -1.69 7.48 -5.64
CA ARG A 56 -1.99 8.67 -4.83
C ARG A 56 -1.19 8.70 -3.53
N CYS A 57 -1.08 7.57 -2.84
CA CYS A 57 -0.26 7.46 -1.63
C CYS A 57 1.24 7.66 -1.92
N GLU A 58 1.76 7.15 -3.04
CA GLU A 58 3.14 7.37 -3.44
C GLU A 58 3.40 8.85 -3.79
N GLU A 59 2.48 9.49 -4.51
CA GLU A 59 2.55 10.91 -4.84
C GLU A 59 2.49 11.79 -3.59
N ARG A 60 1.59 11.50 -2.64
CA ARG A 60 1.52 12.21 -1.35
C ARG A 60 2.84 12.13 -0.61
N LYS A 61 3.47 10.95 -0.55
CA LYS A 61 4.80 10.78 0.07
C LYS A 61 5.88 11.62 -0.63
N ARG A 62 5.83 11.72 -1.97
CA ARG A 62 6.76 12.59 -2.71
C ARG A 62 6.51 14.05 -2.40
N GLN A 63 5.25 14.49 -2.38
CA GLN A 63 4.88 15.87 -2.05
C GLN A 63 5.30 16.23 -0.62
N GLU A 64 5.06 15.35 0.34
CA GLU A 64 5.48 15.52 1.73
C GLU A 64 7.01 15.62 1.84
N TYR A 65 7.75 14.75 1.14
CA TYR A 65 9.21 14.86 1.11
C TYR A 65 9.68 16.19 0.53
N VAL A 66 9.06 16.65 -0.57
CA VAL A 66 9.39 17.95 -1.18
C VAL A 66 9.02 19.10 -0.25
N GLY A 67 7.87 19.03 0.42
CA GLY A 67 7.40 20.05 1.36
C GLY A 67 8.29 20.14 2.60
N ASN A 68 8.81 19.02 3.09
CA ASN A 68 9.65 18.99 4.28
C ASN A 68 11.11 19.38 3.98
N ASN A 69 11.63 18.98 2.82
CA ASN A 69 13.04 19.21 2.47
C ASN A 69 13.25 20.39 1.51
N PHE A 70 12.19 20.97 0.97
CA PHE A 70 12.19 22.09 0.02
C PHE A 70 13.05 21.90 -1.25
N VAL A 71 13.41 20.65 -1.57
CA VAL A 71 14.18 20.28 -2.75
C VAL A 71 13.30 19.54 -3.75
N ARG A 72 13.35 19.92 -5.02
CA ARG A 72 12.64 19.23 -6.10
C ARG A 72 13.32 17.89 -6.40
N LEU A 73 12.53 16.81 -6.44
CA LEU A 73 13.03 15.53 -6.97
C LEU A 73 13.10 15.60 -8.50
N LEU A 74 14.16 15.03 -9.04
CA LEU A 74 14.28 14.78 -10.47
C LEU A 74 13.26 13.73 -10.92
N ASP A 75 12.93 13.80 -12.20
CA ASP A 75 12.05 12.82 -12.84
C ASP A 75 12.57 11.40 -12.69
N VAL A 76 11.64 10.45 -12.74
CA VAL A 76 11.93 9.03 -12.49
C VAL A 76 12.99 8.50 -13.47
N GLY A 77 14.15 8.12 -12.94
CA GLY A 77 15.20 7.51 -13.75
C GLY A 77 14.75 6.19 -14.41
N LYS A 78 15.43 5.81 -15.51
CA LYS A 78 15.12 4.62 -16.33
C LYS A 78 14.90 3.34 -15.51
N LYS A 79 15.69 3.13 -14.44
CA LYS A 79 15.56 1.99 -13.53
C LYS A 79 14.20 1.96 -12.83
N LYS A 80 13.78 3.07 -12.21
CA LYS A 80 12.49 3.18 -11.52
C LYS A 80 11.31 3.11 -12.49
N ALA A 81 11.47 3.67 -13.69
CA ALA A 81 10.47 3.55 -14.75
C ALA A 81 10.26 2.10 -15.18
N ARG A 82 11.36 1.34 -15.37
CA ARG A 82 11.31 -0.10 -15.69
C ARG A 82 10.69 -0.91 -14.57
N GLU A 83 11.09 -0.68 -13.32
CA GLU A 83 10.51 -1.36 -12.15
C GLU A 83 8.99 -1.12 -12.06
N ARG A 84 8.54 0.10 -12.30
CA ARG A 84 7.10 0.44 -12.31
C ARG A 84 6.35 -0.27 -13.43
N LYS A 85 6.97 -0.47 -14.61
CA LYS A 85 6.41 -1.28 -15.70
C LYS A 85 6.38 -2.78 -15.35
N CYS A 86 7.45 -3.30 -14.74
CA CYS A 86 7.56 -4.71 -14.36
C CYS A 86 6.63 -5.11 -13.20
N ARG A 87 6.29 -4.18 -12.29
CA ARG A 87 5.36 -4.42 -11.17
C ARG A 87 3.89 -4.61 -11.61
N GLY A 88 3.64 -4.82 -12.90
CA GLY A 88 2.31 -4.79 -13.49
C GLY A 88 1.97 -3.37 -13.91
N GLY A 89 2.62 -2.90 -14.98
CA GLY A 89 2.39 -1.59 -15.58
C GLY A 89 0.90 -1.26 -15.66
N ARG A 90 0.61 0.05 -15.57
CA ARG A 90 -0.72 0.69 -15.49
C ARG A 90 -1.86 0.04 -16.30
N GLU A 91 -1.53 -0.67 -17.36
CA GLU A 91 -2.44 -1.32 -18.31
C GLU A 91 -3.02 -2.66 -17.83
N THR A 92 -2.33 -3.44 -16.99
CA THR A 92 -2.81 -4.79 -16.62
C THR A 92 -3.65 -4.83 -15.35
N SER A 93 -3.56 -3.81 -14.49
CA SER A 93 -4.22 -3.73 -13.17
C SER A 93 -5.10 -2.48 -12.97
N GLY A 94 -5.00 -1.48 -13.85
CA GLY A 94 -5.66 -0.18 -13.72
C GLY A 94 -6.88 0.01 -14.61
N ARG A 95 -7.88 -0.88 -14.55
CA ARG A 95 -9.18 -0.61 -15.19
C ARG A 95 -9.97 0.35 -14.31
N GLY A 96 -9.83 1.65 -14.55
CA GLY A 96 -10.55 2.72 -13.82
C GLY A 96 -9.79 3.23 -12.59
N ARG A 97 -10.52 3.61 -11.54
CA ARG A 97 -9.96 4.13 -10.27
C ARG A 97 -9.40 3.04 -9.35
N GLU A 98 -9.86 1.80 -9.52
CA GLU A 98 -9.55 0.68 -8.64
C GLU A 98 -8.36 -0.13 -9.16
N ASP A 99 -7.52 -0.61 -8.22
CA ASP A 99 -6.41 -1.53 -8.52
C ASP A 99 -6.97 -2.95 -8.44
N ARG A 100 -7.34 -3.50 -9.61
CA ARG A 100 -7.76 -4.90 -9.74
C ARG A 100 -6.53 -5.79 -9.88
N SER A 101 -5.79 -5.92 -8.78
CA SER A 101 -4.71 -6.89 -8.65
C SER A 101 -5.27 -8.32 -8.80
N SER A 102 -4.50 -9.22 -9.41
CA SER A 102 -4.94 -10.61 -9.66
C SER A 102 -5.43 -11.27 -8.37
N PRO A 103 -6.66 -11.82 -8.34
CA PRO A 103 -7.27 -12.35 -7.13
C PRO A 103 -6.42 -13.47 -6.52
N THR A 104 -5.79 -14.31 -7.35
CA THR A 104 -4.98 -15.47 -6.94
C THR A 104 -3.85 -15.12 -5.97
N GLY A 105 -3.13 -14.02 -6.20
CA GLY A 105 -1.99 -13.63 -5.34
C GLY A 105 -2.42 -12.94 -4.05
N ASN A 106 -3.63 -12.38 -4.03
CA ASN A 106 -4.18 -11.73 -2.84
C ASN A 106 -4.88 -12.74 -1.91
N THR A 107 -5.56 -13.74 -2.47
CA THR A 107 -6.21 -14.81 -1.70
C THR A 107 -5.19 -15.70 -0.98
N GLU A 108 -4.08 -16.09 -1.63
CA GLU A 108 -3.03 -16.90 -0.98
C GLU A 108 -2.46 -16.20 0.27
N ARG A 109 -2.21 -14.89 0.18
CA ARG A 109 -1.69 -14.10 1.31
C ARG A 109 -2.71 -13.94 2.43
N LEU A 110 -3.99 -13.86 2.06
CA LEU A 110 -5.10 -13.82 3.00
C LEU A 110 -5.17 -15.14 3.77
N MET A 111 -5.26 -16.27 3.07
CA MET A 111 -5.33 -17.60 3.68
C MET A 111 -4.17 -17.84 4.64
N LYS A 112 -2.92 -17.58 4.20
CA LYS A 112 -1.73 -17.73 5.04
C LYS A 112 -1.73 -16.85 6.30
N ARG A 113 -2.47 -15.73 6.30
CA ARG A 113 -2.64 -14.88 7.49
C ARG A 113 -3.70 -15.45 8.42
N VAL A 114 -4.83 -15.88 7.88
CA VAL A 114 -5.90 -16.53 8.65
C VAL A 114 -5.33 -17.76 9.37
N ASP A 115 -4.65 -18.66 8.66
CA ASP A 115 -4.02 -19.86 9.25
C ASP A 115 -3.05 -19.54 10.39
N ARG A 116 -2.39 -18.38 10.34
CA ARG A 116 -1.47 -17.95 11.38
C ARG A 116 -2.22 -17.43 12.61
N VAL A 117 -3.22 -16.59 12.40
CA VAL A 117 -4.04 -16.04 13.49
C VAL A 117 -4.73 -17.18 14.22
N GLU A 118 -5.27 -18.17 13.51
CA GLU A 118 -5.85 -19.37 14.13
C GLU A 118 -4.86 -20.10 15.04
N ARG A 119 -3.61 -20.27 14.62
CA ARG A 119 -2.57 -20.90 15.45
C ARG A 119 -2.18 -20.06 16.67
N GLU A 120 -2.18 -18.74 16.55
CA GLU A 120 -1.89 -17.83 17.67
C GLU A 120 -3.03 -17.86 18.69
N VAL A 121 -4.28 -17.82 18.24
CA VAL A 121 -5.47 -17.93 19.12
C VAL A 121 -5.51 -19.27 19.85
N VAL A 122 -5.32 -20.39 19.14
CA VAL A 122 -5.27 -21.73 19.75
C VAL A 122 -4.10 -21.86 20.75
N GLY A 123 -2.98 -21.19 20.49
CA GLY A 123 -1.85 -21.14 21.41
C GLY A 123 -2.16 -20.36 22.70
N GLU A 124 -2.84 -19.22 22.59
CA GLU A 124 -3.26 -18.39 23.73
C GLU A 124 -4.32 -19.09 24.59
N GLU A 125 -5.25 -19.82 23.98
CA GLU A 125 -6.27 -20.60 24.70
C GLU A 125 -5.63 -21.70 25.58
N LEU A 126 -4.58 -22.37 25.09
CA LEU A 126 -3.85 -23.38 25.84
C LEU A 126 -2.96 -22.81 26.96
N GLU A 127 -2.58 -21.53 26.87
CA GLU A 127 -1.85 -20.82 27.93
C GLU A 127 -2.80 -20.27 29.02
N GLN A 128 -4.07 -19.97 28.70
CA GLN A 128 -5.08 -19.54 29.67
C GLN A 128 -5.65 -20.69 30.52
N GLU A 129 -5.57 -21.93 30.04
CA GLU A 129 -6.01 -23.13 30.79
C GLU A 129 -4.93 -23.76 31.71
N ARG A 130 -3.75 -23.12 31.87
CA ARG A 130 -2.68 -23.53 32.79
C ARG A 130 -2.53 -22.61 34.00
#